data_AF-A0A1G6A8V8-F1
#
_entry.id   AF-A0A1G6A8V8-F1
#
_cell.length_a   1.000
_cell.length_b   1.000
_cell.length_c   1.000
_cell.angle_alpha   90.00
_cell.angle_beta   90.00
_cell.angle_gamma   90.00
#
_symmetry.space_group_name_H-M   'P 1'
#
loop_
_entity.id
_entity.type
_entity.pdbx_description
1 polymer ?
#
loop_
_entity_poly.entity_id
_entity_poly.type
_entity_poly.pdbx_seq_one_letter_code
_entity_poly.pdbx_strand_id
1 'polypeptide(L)'
;MNTYSDYVDHYFQMPQFIIFLVLAMVLMGIVFFVFYLYAKKTNKTEEKLEHEFYYLSERFYELIFSGGSIIGFMAAYYLINRFVTTGSFKVFWDDYKDYLLLLFMVISILVNSFLDHFVIRIKHLDDEAMASIRLTGMLYMIIIFCYIKFIYEDNNYDMFIAYFLTLMIGRFVYFDASFIDFLKCIKRAAANIPMMIMALAYLGIMCLYGYSNDYLLKHNGVITNIFFTHLFMIVAMFVTHFIAYGIVKKAAGSKSKKAVAGEVSRQKSRLTREERRERREQRTREAEYYEELQMPENIKVRTSRNPRRTRPERVSSTIDMRVKATEEVDISIQDLTDL
;
A
#
# COMPACT_ATOMS: atom_id res chain seq x y z
N MET A 1 -26.36 -22.83 22.42
CA MET A 1 -25.18 -22.48 23.23
C MET A 1 -25.62 -21.47 24.26
N ASN A 2 -25.52 -21.82 25.54
CA ASN A 2 -26.14 -21.05 26.63
C ASN A 2 -25.11 -20.43 27.58
N THR A 3 -23.83 -20.78 27.45
CA THR A 3 -22.77 -20.27 28.31
C THR A 3 -21.63 -19.63 27.49
N TYR A 4 -20.88 -18.73 28.13
CA TYR A 4 -19.69 -18.11 27.54
C TYR A 4 -18.60 -19.15 27.21
N SER A 5 -18.48 -20.21 28.03
CA SER A 5 -17.51 -21.29 27.78
C SER A 5 -17.78 -21.99 26.46
N ASP A 6 -19.02 -22.43 26.22
CA ASP A 6 -19.39 -23.08 24.96
C ASP A 6 -19.06 -22.20 23.75
N TYR A 7 -19.27 -20.89 23.90
CA TYR A 7 -19.00 -19.89 22.87
C TYR A 7 -17.51 -19.84 22.53
N VAL A 8 -16.65 -19.71 23.53
CA VAL A 8 -15.19 -19.70 23.33
C VAL A 8 -14.72 -21.04 22.74
N ASP A 9 -15.19 -22.14 23.30
CA ASP A 9 -14.77 -23.48 22.87
C ASP A 9 -15.07 -23.73 21.40
N HIS A 10 -16.19 -23.23 20.86
CA HIS A 10 -16.55 -23.33 19.45
C HIS A 10 -15.58 -22.61 18.51
N TYR A 11 -15.23 -21.35 18.81
CA TYR A 11 -14.32 -20.59 17.92
C TYR A 11 -12.88 -21.11 17.99
N PHE A 12 -12.48 -21.79 19.06
CA PHE A 12 -11.14 -22.39 19.17
C PHE A 12 -11.09 -23.87 18.77
N GLN A 13 -12.14 -24.41 18.13
CA GLN A 13 -12.13 -25.79 17.64
C GLN A 13 -11.11 -25.98 16.50
N MET A 14 -10.17 -26.89 16.74
CA MET A 14 -9.27 -27.42 15.72
C MET A 14 -9.99 -28.54 14.94
N PRO A 15 -9.92 -28.59 13.60
CA PRO A 15 -9.00 -27.87 12.73
C PRO A 15 -9.53 -26.54 12.15
N GLN A 16 -10.79 -26.19 12.38
CA GLN A 16 -11.46 -25.08 11.68
C GLN A 16 -10.79 -23.72 11.95
N PHE A 17 -10.34 -23.48 13.18
CA PHE A 17 -9.57 -22.29 13.53
C PHE A 17 -8.34 -22.08 12.64
N ILE A 18 -7.56 -23.14 12.40
CA ILE A 18 -6.35 -23.07 11.58
C ILE A 18 -6.71 -22.83 10.11
N ILE A 19 -7.73 -23.52 9.60
CA ILE A 19 -8.17 -23.36 8.22
C ILE A 19 -8.62 -21.92 7.96
N PHE A 20 -9.37 -21.35 8.91
CA PHE A 20 -9.83 -19.96 8.84
C PHE A 20 -8.66 -18.96 8.89
N LEU A 21 -7.66 -19.20 9.74
CA LEU A 21 -6.43 -18.40 9.79
C LEU A 21 -5.62 -18.50 8.49
N VAL A 22 -5.48 -19.70 7.93
CA VAL A 22 -4.77 -19.92 6.66
C VAL A 22 -5.50 -19.22 5.51
N LEU A 23 -6.83 -19.28 5.47
CA LEU A 23 -7.62 -18.53 4.49
C LEU A 23 -7.37 -17.02 4.60
N ALA A 24 -7.34 -16.47 5.82
CA ALA A 24 -7.01 -15.07 6.06
C ALA A 24 -5.62 -14.73 5.48
N MET A 25 -4.60 -15.55 5.77
CA MET A 25 -3.25 -15.34 5.23
C MET A 25 -3.20 -15.42 3.70
N VAL A 26 -3.92 -16.35 3.07
CA VAL A 26 -3.97 -16.49 1.60
C VAL A 26 -4.60 -15.25 0.98
N LEU A 27 -5.74 -14.80 1.48
CA LEU A 27 -6.42 -13.59 0.98
C LEU A 27 -5.58 -12.33 1.20
N MET A 28 -4.91 -12.22 2.35
CA MET A 28 -3.95 -11.15 2.62
C MET A 28 -2.78 -11.17 1.61
N GLY A 29 -2.26 -12.36 1.29
CA GLY A 29 -1.24 -12.54 0.26
C GLY A 29 -1.71 -12.10 -1.13
N ILE A 30 -2.97 -12.36 -1.49
CA ILE A 30 -3.57 -11.90 -2.75
C ILE A 30 -3.65 -10.36 -2.78
N VAL A 31 -4.10 -9.73 -1.70
CA VAL A 31 -4.15 -8.26 -1.60
C VAL A 31 -2.75 -7.66 -1.81
N PHE A 32 -1.74 -8.24 -1.16
CA PHE A 32 -0.35 -7.83 -1.32
C PHE A 32 0.20 -8.05 -2.73
N PHE A 33 -0.19 -9.14 -3.37
CA PHE A 33 0.16 -9.39 -4.75
C PHE A 33 -0.44 -8.33 -5.68
N VAL A 34 -1.70 -7.93 -5.45
CA VAL A 34 -2.34 -6.83 -6.18
C VAL A 34 -1.59 -5.51 -5.96
N PHE A 35 -1.20 -5.21 -4.72
CA PHE A 35 -0.40 -4.01 -4.41
C PHE A 35 0.93 -4.01 -5.13
N TYR A 36 1.63 -5.14 -5.14
CA TYR A 36 2.89 -5.30 -5.84
C TYR A 36 2.73 -5.13 -7.35
N LEU A 37 1.69 -5.72 -7.96
CA LEU A 37 1.40 -5.56 -9.39
C LEU A 37 1.08 -4.10 -9.74
N TYR A 38 0.29 -3.42 -8.91
CA TYR A 38 -0.04 -2.02 -9.08
C TYR A 38 1.23 -1.14 -9.00
N ALA A 39 2.02 -1.30 -7.94
CA ALA A 39 3.28 -0.58 -7.75
C ALA A 39 4.26 -0.81 -8.91
N LYS A 40 4.37 -2.05 -9.41
CA LYS A 40 5.21 -2.40 -10.55
C LYS A 40 4.75 -1.79 -11.87
N LYS A 41 3.43 -1.65 -12.08
CA LYS A 41 2.88 -1.04 -13.30
C LYS A 41 3.12 0.47 -13.32
N THR A 42 3.00 1.12 -12.16
CA THR A 42 3.12 2.58 -12.04
C THR A 42 4.58 3.04 -11.99
N ASN A 43 5.47 2.28 -11.34
CA ASN A 43 6.86 2.70 -11.08
C ASN A 43 7.89 1.82 -11.80
N LYS A 44 8.81 2.45 -12.55
CA LYS A 44 9.91 1.77 -13.25
C LYS A 44 11.17 1.56 -12.39
N THR A 45 11.30 2.31 -11.30
CA THR A 45 12.47 2.29 -10.40
C THR A 45 12.15 1.49 -9.14
N GLU A 46 13.10 0.65 -8.69
CA GLU A 46 12.88 -0.27 -7.55
C GLU A 46 12.57 0.45 -6.23
N GLU A 47 13.23 1.57 -5.96
CA GLU A 47 12.98 2.38 -4.76
C GLU A 47 11.56 2.97 -4.73
N LYS A 48 11.08 3.48 -5.88
CA LYS A 48 9.71 3.99 -6.01
C LYS A 48 8.66 2.88 -5.93
N LEU A 49 8.99 1.67 -6.40
CA LEU A 49 8.12 0.50 -6.27
C LEU A 49 7.97 0.10 -4.80
N GLU A 50 9.08 0.04 -4.06
CA GLU A 50 9.09 -0.30 -2.64
C GLU A 50 8.30 0.73 -1.82
N HIS A 51 8.54 2.02 -2.05
CA HIS A 51 7.79 3.09 -1.39
C HIS A 51 6.28 3.01 -1.66
N GLU A 52 5.87 2.83 -2.92
CA GLU A 52 4.45 2.74 -3.28
C GLU A 52 3.78 1.50 -2.69
N PHE A 53 4.49 0.36 -2.64
CA PHE A 53 3.99 -0.86 -2.03
C PHE A 53 3.77 -0.69 -0.52
N TYR A 54 4.73 -0.10 0.21
CA TYR A 54 4.56 0.16 1.63
C TYR A 54 3.49 1.19 1.90
N TYR A 55 3.45 2.27 1.11
CA TYR A 55 2.40 3.27 1.20
C TYR A 55 1.01 2.62 1.06
N LEU A 56 0.79 1.80 0.03
CA LEU A 56 -0.50 1.12 -0.17
C LEU A 56 -0.83 0.12 0.95
N SER A 57 0.18 -0.58 1.47
CA SER A 57 0.03 -1.53 2.58
C SER A 57 -0.33 -0.84 3.89
N GLU A 58 0.37 0.23 4.26
CA GLU A 58 0.10 1.02 5.47
C GLU A 58 -1.33 1.59 5.43
N ARG A 59 -1.80 2.06 4.26
CA ARG A 59 -3.19 2.53 4.09
C ARG A 59 -4.23 1.44 4.29
N PHE A 60 -3.94 0.23 3.81
CA PHE A 60 -4.83 -0.90 3.98
C PHE A 60 -4.91 -1.33 5.44
N TYR A 61 -3.77 -1.33 6.13
CA TYR A 61 -3.69 -1.65 7.55
C TYR A 61 -4.48 -0.66 8.38
N GLU A 62 -4.24 0.63 8.16
CA GLU A 62 -4.96 1.72 8.81
C GLU A 62 -6.48 1.56 8.63
N LEU A 63 -6.93 1.23 7.41
CA LEU A 63 -8.34 1.01 7.12
C LEU A 63 -8.94 -0.16 7.91
N ILE A 64 -8.33 -1.35 7.87
CA ILE A 64 -8.83 -2.54 8.57
C ILE A 64 -8.77 -2.35 10.08
N PHE A 65 -7.71 -1.71 10.57
CA PHE A 65 -7.48 -1.50 11.98
C PHE A 65 -8.48 -0.49 12.56
N SER A 66 -8.70 0.62 11.85
CA SER A 66 -9.68 1.64 12.22
C SER A 66 -11.10 1.07 12.31
N GLY A 67 -11.51 0.26 11.32
CA GLY A 67 -12.80 -0.44 11.35
C GLY A 67 -12.86 -1.54 12.43
N GLY A 68 -11.76 -2.27 12.60
CA GLY A 68 -11.63 -3.34 13.59
C GLY A 68 -11.82 -2.87 15.03
N SER A 69 -11.31 -1.70 15.41
CA SER A 69 -11.54 -1.14 16.74
C SER A 69 -13.03 -0.83 16.97
N ILE A 70 -13.70 -0.19 16.01
CA ILE A 70 -15.12 0.20 16.14
C ILE A 70 -15.98 -1.06 16.29
N ILE A 71 -15.77 -2.05 15.42
CA ILE A 71 -16.47 -3.33 15.50
C ILE A 71 -16.13 -4.07 16.79
N GLY A 72 -14.90 -3.99 17.29
CA GLY A 72 -14.49 -4.63 18.54
C GLY A 72 -15.21 -4.11 19.75
N PHE A 73 -15.32 -2.78 19.90
CA PHE A 73 -16.09 -2.19 20.99
C PHE A 73 -17.60 -2.48 20.87
N MET A 74 -18.13 -2.52 19.65
CA MET A 74 -19.53 -2.92 19.42
C MET A 74 -19.78 -4.40 19.72
N ALA A 75 -18.85 -5.29 19.35
CA ALA A 75 -18.93 -6.70 19.68
C ALA A 75 -18.83 -6.92 21.18
N ALA A 76 -17.95 -6.18 21.88
CA ALA A 76 -17.88 -6.21 23.34
C ALA A 76 -19.20 -5.79 23.97
N TYR A 77 -19.79 -4.68 23.53
CA TYR A 77 -21.12 -4.25 23.98
C TYR A 77 -22.18 -5.34 23.76
N TYR A 78 -22.23 -5.90 22.55
CA TYR A 78 -23.19 -6.94 22.19
C TYR A 78 -23.02 -8.18 23.08
N LEU A 79 -21.78 -8.62 23.33
CA LEU A 79 -21.48 -9.77 24.17
C LEU A 79 -21.84 -9.52 25.64
N ILE A 80 -21.55 -8.34 26.17
CA ILE A 80 -21.94 -7.98 27.55
C ILE A 80 -23.46 -8.02 27.66
N ASN A 81 -24.18 -7.36 26.75
CA ASN A 81 -25.63 -7.35 26.72
C ASN A 81 -26.23 -8.77 26.59
N ARG A 82 -25.55 -9.66 25.87
CA ARG A 82 -25.99 -11.05 25.65
C ARG A 82 -25.79 -11.94 26.87
N PHE A 83 -24.64 -11.84 27.55
CA PHE A 83 -24.27 -12.76 28.62
C PHE A 83 -24.61 -12.26 30.02
N VAL A 84 -24.76 -10.95 30.21
CA VAL A 84 -25.18 -10.38 31.49
C VAL A 84 -26.69 -10.47 31.63
N THR A 85 -27.17 -11.59 32.15
CA THR A 85 -28.60 -11.90 32.25
C THR A 85 -29.17 -11.77 33.66
N THR A 86 -28.33 -11.74 34.71
CA THR A 86 -28.77 -11.62 36.11
C THR A 86 -27.78 -10.85 36.99
N GLY A 87 -28.26 -10.31 38.12
CA GLY A 87 -27.44 -9.64 39.15
C GLY A 87 -27.49 -8.11 39.14
N SER A 88 -26.86 -7.48 40.13
CA SER A 88 -26.81 -6.02 40.31
C SER A 88 -26.11 -5.30 39.15
N PHE A 89 -25.17 -5.98 38.47
CA PHE A 89 -24.54 -5.45 37.26
C PHE A 89 -25.51 -5.33 36.08
N LYS A 90 -26.52 -6.22 35.97
CA LYS A 90 -27.53 -6.12 34.92
C LYS A 90 -28.43 -4.90 35.10
N VAL A 91 -28.83 -4.58 36.34
CA VAL A 91 -29.65 -3.39 36.62
C VAL A 91 -28.90 -2.13 36.19
N PHE A 92 -27.65 -2.00 36.62
CA PHE A 92 -26.78 -0.92 36.17
C PHE A 92 -26.61 -0.89 34.65
N TRP A 93 -26.40 -2.04 34.02
CA TRP A 93 -26.25 -2.15 32.57
C TRP A 93 -27.53 -1.67 31.86
N ASP A 94 -28.70 -2.16 32.25
CA ASP A 94 -29.97 -1.80 31.61
C ASP A 94 -30.28 -0.29 31.72
N ASP A 95 -29.90 0.34 32.83
CA ASP A 95 -30.08 1.79 33.05
C ASP A 95 -29.13 2.66 32.22
N TYR A 96 -27.90 2.19 31.98
CA TYR A 96 -26.83 2.99 31.35
C TYR A 96 -26.36 2.47 29.98
N LYS A 97 -26.89 1.36 29.46
CA LYS A 97 -26.40 0.69 28.26
C LYS A 97 -26.30 1.62 27.04
N ASP A 98 -27.22 2.56 26.88
CA ASP A 98 -27.23 3.46 25.73
C ASP A 98 -26.10 4.50 25.83
N TYR A 99 -25.87 5.03 27.04
CA TYR A 99 -24.75 5.93 27.33
C TYR A 99 -23.40 5.21 27.26
N LEU A 100 -23.32 3.97 27.74
CA LEU A 100 -22.14 3.12 27.67
C LEU A 100 -21.79 2.77 26.23
N LEU A 101 -22.79 2.54 25.38
CA LEU A 101 -22.58 2.32 23.96
C LEU A 101 -21.95 3.55 23.29
N LEU A 102 -22.51 4.74 23.53
CA LEU A 102 -21.93 5.99 23.03
C LEU A 102 -20.48 6.16 23.53
N LEU A 103 -20.23 5.89 24.81
CA LEU A 103 -18.90 5.96 25.41
C LEU A 103 -17.92 4.98 24.74
N PHE A 104 -18.32 3.73 24.52
CA PHE A 104 -17.49 2.74 23.83
C PHE A 104 -17.12 3.16 22.41
N MET A 105 -18.04 3.80 21.71
CA MET A 105 -17.77 4.32 20.37
C MET A 105 -16.78 5.49 20.39
N VAL A 106 -16.89 6.40 21.37
CA VAL A 106 -15.90 7.46 21.59
C VAL A 106 -14.53 6.88 21.96
N ILE A 107 -14.49 5.91 22.88
CA ILE A 107 -13.25 5.23 23.27
C ILE A 107 -12.63 4.54 22.06
N SER A 108 -13.41 3.87 21.20
CA SER A 108 -12.88 3.26 19.99
C SER A 108 -12.17 4.28 19.08
N ILE A 109 -12.69 5.49 18.98
CA ILE A 109 -12.09 6.55 18.18
C ILE A 109 -10.76 7.00 18.79
N LEU A 110 -10.69 7.14 20.11
CA LEU A 110 -9.46 7.50 20.84
C LEU A 110 -8.42 6.37 20.76
N VAL A 111 -8.88 5.12 20.88
CA VAL A 111 -8.05 3.93 20.79
C VAL A 111 -7.46 3.78 19.39
N ASN A 112 -8.21 4.07 18.32
CA ASN A 112 -7.64 4.21 16.97
C ASN A 112 -6.48 5.22 16.97
N SER A 113 -6.71 6.45 17.45
CA SER A 113 -5.65 7.47 17.51
C SER A 113 -4.43 7.05 18.34
N PHE A 114 -4.60 6.23 19.38
CA PHE A 114 -3.50 5.69 20.18
C PHE A 114 -2.74 4.59 19.43
N LEU A 115 -3.45 3.69 18.76
CA LEU A 115 -2.87 2.56 18.05
C LEU A 115 -2.13 3.01 16.77
N ASP A 116 -2.56 4.09 16.13
CA ASP A 116 -1.83 4.77 15.03
C ASP A 116 -0.43 5.20 15.48
N HIS A 117 -0.25 5.58 16.75
CA HIS A 117 1.04 6.00 17.28
C HIS A 117 1.91 4.82 17.72
N PHE A 118 1.30 3.77 18.27
CA PHE A 118 2.02 2.69 18.95
C PHE A 118 2.21 1.42 18.11
N VAL A 119 1.23 1.03 17.30
CA VAL A 119 1.18 -0.29 16.64
C VAL A 119 1.78 -0.27 15.25
N ILE A 120 1.45 0.73 14.45
CA ILE A 120 1.97 0.92 13.10
C ILE A 120 2.66 2.27 13.18
N ARG A 121 3.97 2.32 13.42
CA ARG A 121 4.68 3.61 13.37
C ARG A 121 4.70 4.07 11.93
N ILE A 122 3.65 4.76 11.51
CA ILE A 122 3.39 5.09 10.11
C ILE A 122 4.45 6.10 9.69
N LYS A 123 5.43 5.63 8.92
CA LYS A 123 6.58 6.45 8.53
C LYS A 123 6.35 7.20 7.22
N HIS A 124 5.36 6.79 6.42
CA HIS A 124 5.26 7.21 5.01
C HIS A 124 3.91 7.86 4.65
N LEU A 125 2.99 8.02 5.60
CA LEU A 125 1.71 8.69 5.34
C LEU A 125 1.70 10.10 5.91
N ASP A 126 1.29 11.02 5.04
CA ASP A 126 1.04 12.41 5.40
C ASP A 126 -0.26 12.53 6.23
N ASP A 127 -0.33 13.55 7.09
CA ASP A 127 -1.44 13.78 8.02
C ASP A 127 -2.79 13.93 7.29
N GLU A 128 -2.75 14.50 6.08
CA GLU A 128 -3.93 14.67 5.23
C GLU A 128 -4.41 13.34 4.62
N ALA A 129 -3.47 12.44 4.28
CA ALA A 129 -3.80 11.10 3.80
C ALA A 129 -4.40 10.24 4.93
N MET A 130 -3.90 10.39 6.16
CA MET A 130 -4.48 9.78 7.35
C MET A 130 -5.93 10.19 7.59
N ALA A 131 -6.21 11.49 7.55
CA ALA A 131 -7.58 11.99 7.68
C ALA A 131 -8.52 11.40 6.62
N SER A 132 -8.06 11.35 5.36
CA SER A 132 -8.82 10.76 4.25
C SER A 132 -9.06 9.26 4.43
N ILE A 133 -8.10 8.50 4.96
CA ILE A 133 -8.26 7.05 5.20
C ILE A 133 -9.20 6.80 6.37
N ARG A 134 -9.14 7.60 7.44
CA ARG A 134 -10.09 7.53 8.55
C ARG A 134 -11.51 7.84 8.09
N LEU A 135 -11.67 8.78 7.16
CA LEU A 135 -12.95 9.04 6.48
C LEU A 135 -13.42 7.82 5.67
N THR A 136 -12.53 7.22 4.87
CA THR A 136 -12.81 5.97 4.15
C THR A 136 -13.17 4.83 5.11
N GLY A 137 -12.54 4.75 6.27
CA GLY A 137 -12.86 3.78 7.33
C GLY A 137 -14.24 3.97 7.92
N MET A 138 -14.67 5.22 8.12
CA MET A 138 -16.05 5.49 8.52
C MET A 138 -17.06 5.06 7.46
N LEU A 139 -16.77 5.30 6.17
CA LEU A 139 -17.62 4.85 5.07
C LEU A 139 -17.67 3.32 4.95
N TYR A 140 -16.52 2.66 5.09
CA TYR A 140 -16.39 1.20 5.18
C TYR A 140 -17.31 0.62 6.26
N MET A 141 -17.29 1.22 7.44
CA MET A 141 -18.14 0.83 8.57
C MET A 141 -19.64 1.05 8.30
N ILE A 142 -20.01 2.17 7.67
CA ILE A 142 -21.40 2.42 7.26
C ILE A 142 -21.89 1.31 6.32
N ILE A 143 -21.09 0.94 5.31
CA ILE A 143 -21.47 -0.11 4.36
C ILE A 143 -21.67 -1.45 5.06
N ILE A 144 -20.79 -1.80 6.01
CA ILE A 144 -20.94 -3.01 6.82
C ILE A 144 -22.25 -2.97 7.61
N PHE A 145 -22.57 -1.88 8.31
CA PHE A 145 -23.79 -1.84 9.09
C PHE A 145 -25.06 -1.83 8.24
N CYS A 146 -25.06 -1.10 7.12
CA CYS A 146 -26.14 -1.15 6.15
C CYS A 146 -26.35 -2.57 5.63
N TYR A 147 -25.27 -3.31 5.35
CA TYR A 147 -25.34 -4.70 4.93
C TYR A 147 -25.93 -5.62 6.02
N ILE A 148 -25.49 -5.48 7.28
CA ILE A 148 -26.05 -6.26 8.40
C ILE A 148 -27.55 -5.98 8.56
N LYS A 149 -27.95 -4.70 8.51
CA LYS A 149 -29.36 -4.30 8.58
C LYS A 149 -30.18 -4.92 7.45
N PHE A 150 -29.64 -4.92 6.23
CA PHE A 150 -30.32 -5.47 5.06
C PHE A 150 -30.54 -7.00 5.16
N ILE A 151 -29.58 -7.74 5.71
CA ILE A 151 -29.66 -9.21 5.77
C ILE A 151 -30.49 -9.70 6.96
N TYR A 152 -30.42 -9.03 8.11
CA TYR A 152 -30.95 -9.58 9.36
C TYR A 152 -32.28 -8.98 9.81
N GLU A 153 -32.76 -7.91 9.16
CA GLU A 153 -34.03 -7.22 9.48
C GLU A 153 -34.25 -6.97 10.99
N ASP A 154 -33.16 -6.84 11.76
CA ASP A 154 -33.20 -6.75 13.21
C ASP A 154 -32.96 -5.30 13.67
N ASN A 155 -33.94 -4.75 14.38
CA ASN A 155 -33.90 -3.41 14.95
C ASN A 155 -32.81 -3.26 16.03
N ASN A 156 -32.25 -4.35 16.55
CA ASN A 156 -31.12 -4.30 17.49
C ASN A 156 -29.90 -3.57 16.89
N TYR A 157 -29.80 -3.49 15.55
CA TYR A 157 -28.71 -2.79 14.87
C TYR A 157 -28.95 -1.30 14.65
N ASP A 158 -30.19 -0.84 14.76
CA ASP A 158 -30.55 0.55 14.48
C ASP A 158 -29.90 1.51 15.46
N MET A 159 -29.83 1.11 16.74
CA MET A 159 -29.19 1.91 17.77
C MET A 159 -27.68 2.04 17.54
N PHE A 160 -27.01 0.97 17.11
CA PHE A 160 -25.59 1.03 16.75
C PHE A 160 -25.33 1.94 15.55
N ILE A 161 -26.14 1.79 14.50
CA ILE A 161 -26.05 2.60 13.28
C ILE A 161 -26.28 4.07 13.61
N ALA A 162 -27.33 4.37 14.38
CA ALA A 162 -27.69 5.73 14.76
C ALA A 162 -26.55 6.40 15.54
N TYR A 163 -26.02 5.75 16.59
CA TYR A 163 -24.91 6.33 17.35
C TYR A 163 -23.64 6.49 16.54
N PHE A 164 -23.31 5.52 15.69
CA PHE A 164 -22.16 5.65 14.81
C PHE A 164 -22.32 6.82 13.83
N LEU A 165 -23.49 6.93 13.19
CA LEU A 165 -23.79 8.01 12.25
C LEU A 165 -23.78 9.37 12.96
N THR A 166 -24.36 9.48 14.15
CA THR A 166 -24.34 10.70 14.96
C THR A 166 -22.91 11.09 15.34
N LEU A 167 -22.06 10.15 15.75
CA LEU A 167 -20.65 10.43 16.05
C LEU A 167 -19.86 10.83 14.80
N MET A 168 -20.16 10.20 13.66
CA MET A 168 -19.55 10.53 12.38
C MET A 168 -19.94 11.96 11.94
N ILE A 169 -21.23 12.30 12.00
CA ILE A 169 -21.72 13.65 11.73
C ILE A 169 -21.13 14.65 12.71
N GLY A 170 -21.10 14.33 14.01
CA GLY A 170 -20.51 15.18 15.05
C GLY A 170 -19.04 15.48 14.78
N ARG A 171 -18.27 14.48 14.34
CA ARG A 171 -16.88 14.68 13.90
C ARG A 171 -16.78 15.67 12.72
N PHE A 172 -17.66 15.57 11.73
CA PHE A 172 -17.63 16.49 10.58
C PHE A 172 -18.09 17.90 10.93
N VAL A 173 -19.15 18.03 11.72
CA VAL A 173 -19.71 19.32 12.12
C VAL A 173 -18.77 20.07 13.05
N TYR A 174 -18.04 19.38 13.93
CA TYR A 174 -17.14 20.00 14.90
C TYR A 174 -15.75 20.37 14.32
N PHE A 175 -15.19 19.55 13.42
CA PHE A 175 -13.81 19.71 12.96
C PHE A 175 -13.65 20.39 11.58
N ASP A 176 -14.65 20.37 10.71
CA ASP A 176 -14.46 20.72 9.29
C ASP A 176 -15.20 22.02 8.91
N ALA A 177 -14.88 23.12 9.61
CA ALA A 177 -15.56 24.43 9.63
C ALA A 177 -15.80 25.12 8.25
N SER A 178 -15.40 24.50 7.14
CA SER A 178 -15.78 24.89 5.78
C SER A 178 -16.27 23.66 5.01
N PHE A 179 -17.53 23.67 4.54
CA PHE A 179 -18.09 22.63 3.64
C PHE A 179 -17.19 22.31 2.43
N ILE A 180 -16.32 23.24 2.04
CA ILE A 180 -15.35 23.09 0.96
C ILE A 180 -14.25 22.09 1.33
N ASP A 181 -13.74 22.13 2.56
CA ASP A 181 -12.70 21.22 3.04
C ASP A 181 -13.25 19.82 3.28
N PHE A 182 -14.52 19.74 3.69
CA PHE A 182 -15.29 18.49 3.70
C PHE A 182 -15.41 17.85 2.31
N LEU A 183 -15.80 18.61 1.29
CA LEU A 183 -15.91 18.11 -0.08
C LEU A 183 -14.55 17.65 -0.62
N LYS A 184 -13.45 18.36 -0.28
CA LYS A 184 -12.09 17.91 -0.62
C LYS A 184 -11.75 16.59 0.08
N CYS A 185 -12.09 16.44 1.36
CA CYS A 185 -11.89 15.20 2.11
C CYS A 185 -12.68 14.03 1.50
N ILE A 186 -13.95 14.24 1.13
CA ILE A 186 -14.76 13.23 0.43
C ILE A 186 -14.14 12.85 -0.91
N LYS A 187 -13.72 13.83 -1.72
CA LYS A 187 -13.10 13.54 -3.04
C LYS A 187 -11.83 12.71 -2.89
N ARG A 188 -11.04 12.97 -1.85
CA ARG A 188 -9.85 12.18 -1.52
C ARG A 188 -10.21 10.80 -0.97
N ALA A 189 -11.23 10.69 -0.11
CA ALA A 189 -11.75 9.40 0.35
C ALA A 189 -12.31 8.56 -0.81
N ALA A 190 -12.89 9.21 -1.82
CA ALA A 190 -13.34 8.57 -3.05
C ALA A 190 -12.18 7.95 -3.86
N ALA A 191 -10.99 8.59 -3.85
CA ALA A 191 -9.79 7.99 -4.43
C ALA A 191 -9.35 6.71 -3.70
N ASN A 192 -9.82 6.49 -2.47
CA ASN A 192 -9.52 5.30 -1.66
C ASN A 192 -10.62 4.23 -1.76
N ILE A 193 -11.67 4.46 -2.54
CA ILE A 193 -12.73 3.47 -2.79
C ILE A 193 -12.16 2.11 -3.25
N PRO A 194 -11.15 2.01 -4.13
CA PRO A 194 -10.56 0.72 -4.48
C PRO A 194 -10.03 -0.05 -3.27
N MET A 195 -9.40 0.67 -2.32
CA MET A 195 -8.90 0.07 -1.07
C MET A 195 -10.05 -0.43 -0.20
N MET A 196 -11.11 0.37 -0.08
CA MET A 196 -12.32 -0.02 0.63
C MET A 196 -12.99 -1.24 0.01
N ILE A 197 -13.09 -1.32 -1.31
CA ILE A 197 -13.66 -2.47 -2.02
C ILE A 197 -12.82 -3.72 -1.76
N MET A 198 -11.49 -3.62 -1.78
CA MET A 198 -10.62 -4.75 -1.44
C MET A 198 -10.81 -5.20 0.01
N ALA A 199 -10.93 -4.27 0.96
CA ALA A 199 -11.20 -4.60 2.36
C ALA A 199 -12.57 -5.28 2.54
N LEU A 200 -13.61 -4.76 1.89
CA LEU A 200 -14.96 -5.36 1.90
C LEU A 200 -14.98 -6.73 1.22
N ALA A 201 -14.26 -6.92 0.13
CA ALA A 201 -14.16 -8.21 -0.54
C ALA A 201 -13.40 -9.22 0.33
N TYR A 202 -12.32 -8.81 0.97
CA TYR A 202 -11.58 -9.65 1.90
C TYR A 202 -12.47 -10.09 3.07
N LEU A 203 -13.12 -9.13 3.73
CA LEU A 203 -14.09 -9.41 4.78
C LEU A 203 -15.23 -10.32 4.29
N GLY A 204 -15.80 -10.00 3.13
CA GLY A 204 -16.94 -10.71 2.53
C GLY A 204 -16.61 -12.17 2.22
N ILE A 205 -15.45 -12.46 1.63
CA ILE A 205 -15.01 -13.82 1.32
C ILE A 205 -14.79 -14.61 2.62
N MET A 206 -14.15 -14.00 3.62
CA MET A 206 -13.95 -14.62 4.93
C MET A 206 -15.28 -14.95 5.61
N CYS A 207 -16.22 -14.01 5.62
CA CYS A 207 -17.56 -14.20 6.18
C CYS A 207 -18.33 -15.27 5.41
N LEU A 208 -18.29 -15.26 4.07
CA LEU A 208 -18.97 -16.25 3.23
C LEU A 208 -18.44 -17.66 3.55
N TYR A 209 -17.12 -17.84 3.57
CA TYR A 209 -16.52 -19.13 3.93
C TYR A 209 -16.91 -19.55 5.35
N GLY A 210 -16.84 -18.63 6.31
CA GLY A 210 -17.16 -18.89 7.70
C GLY A 210 -18.62 -19.32 7.91
N TYR A 211 -19.57 -18.69 7.23
CA TYR A 211 -20.99 -19.06 7.30
C TYR A 211 -21.34 -20.29 6.47
N SER A 212 -20.61 -20.59 5.40
CA SER A 212 -20.81 -21.79 4.57
C SER A 212 -20.34 -23.07 5.25
N ASN A 213 -19.37 -22.98 6.17
CA ASN A 213 -18.83 -24.14 6.91
C ASN A 213 -19.31 -24.18 8.37
N ASP A 214 -20.36 -23.43 8.72
CA ASP A 214 -20.93 -23.30 10.08
C ASP A 214 -19.92 -22.93 11.18
N TYR A 215 -18.76 -22.37 10.80
CA TYR A 215 -17.76 -21.87 11.72
C TYR A 215 -18.22 -20.53 12.34
N LEU A 216 -18.75 -19.62 11.52
CA LEU A 216 -19.41 -18.40 11.99
C LEU A 216 -20.87 -18.70 12.32
N LEU A 217 -21.21 -18.56 13.60
CA LEU A 217 -22.52 -18.93 14.10
C LEU A 217 -23.56 -17.85 13.79
N LYS A 218 -24.55 -18.17 12.94
CA LYS A 218 -25.61 -17.24 12.50
C LYS A 218 -26.48 -16.70 13.64
N HIS A 219 -26.64 -17.46 14.73
CA HIS A 219 -27.48 -17.12 15.88
C HIS A 219 -26.76 -16.24 16.93
N ASN A 220 -25.44 -16.04 16.80
CA ASN A 220 -24.58 -15.52 17.87
C ASN A 220 -24.24 -14.03 17.77
N GLY A 221 -24.96 -13.30 16.93
CA GLY A 221 -24.70 -11.90 16.65
C GLY A 221 -23.70 -11.72 15.52
N VAL A 222 -24.17 -11.05 14.49
CA VAL A 222 -23.43 -10.84 13.24
C VAL A 222 -22.24 -9.92 13.46
N ILE A 223 -22.41 -8.92 14.33
CA ILE A 223 -21.35 -8.00 14.75
C ILE A 223 -20.18 -8.78 15.34
N THR A 224 -20.44 -9.77 16.20
CA THR A 224 -19.37 -10.56 16.82
C THR A 224 -18.64 -11.43 15.81
N ASN A 225 -19.36 -12.04 14.87
CA ASN A 225 -18.73 -12.81 13.78
C ASN A 225 -17.83 -11.92 12.90
N ILE A 226 -18.29 -10.72 12.58
CA ILE A 226 -17.51 -9.76 11.80
C ILE A 226 -16.28 -9.30 12.61
N PHE A 227 -16.42 -9.12 13.93
CA PHE A 227 -15.29 -8.83 14.81
C PHE A 227 -14.24 -9.94 14.80
N PHE A 228 -14.66 -11.20 14.96
CA PHE A 228 -13.75 -12.34 14.87
C PHE A 228 -13.03 -12.36 13.54
N THR A 229 -13.74 -12.17 12.44
CA THR A 229 -13.12 -12.09 11.12
C THR A 229 -12.08 -10.96 11.05
N HIS A 230 -12.38 -9.76 11.59
CA HIS A 230 -11.39 -8.68 11.67
C HIS A 230 -10.17 -9.08 12.51
N LEU A 231 -10.34 -9.81 13.61
CA LEU A 231 -9.22 -10.29 14.42
C LEU A 231 -8.30 -11.21 13.60
N PHE A 232 -8.86 -12.16 12.85
CA PHE A 232 -8.08 -13.00 11.93
C PHE A 232 -7.38 -12.19 10.84
N MET A 233 -8.07 -11.20 10.27
CA MET A 233 -7.47 -10.28 9.29
C MET A 233 -6.29 -9.51 9.90
N ILE A 234 -6.43 -9.00 11.13
CA ILE A 234 -5.36 -8.30 11.86
C ILE A 234 -4.17 -9.22 12.12
N VAL A 235 -4.40 -10.44 12.62
CA VAL A 235 -3.32 -11.42 12.82
C VAL A 235 -2.63 -11.75 11.49
N ALA A 236 -3.40 -11.99 10.42
CA ALA A 236 -2.85 -12.23 9.10
C ALA A 236 -2.03 -11.03 8.57
N MET A 237 -2.47 -9.80 8.82
CA MET A 237 -1.71 -8.59 8.47
C MET A 237 -0.36 -8.56 9.20
N PHE A 238 -0.34 -8.79 10.52
CA PHE A 238 0.92 -8.82 11.28
C PHE A 238 1.88 -9.89 10.77
N VAL A 239 1.41 -11.13 10.61
CA VAL A 239 2.26 -12.24 10.13
C VAL A 239 2.78 -11.96 8.72
N THR A 240 1.90 -11.50 7.84
CA THR A 240 2.26 -11.23 6.44
C THR A 240 3.16 -10.00 6.32
N HIS A 241 3.03 -9.00 7.19
CA HIS A 241 3.93 -7.84 7.23
C HIS A 241 5.38 -8.29 7.39
N PHE A 242 5.68 -9.14 8.38
CA PHE A 242 7.02 -9.65 8.62
C PHE A 242 7.55 -10.47 7.42
N ILE A 243 6.70 -11.30 6.81
CA ILE A 243 7.08 -12.16 5.68
C ILE A 243 7.28 -11.35 4.40
N ALA A 244 6.32 -10.50 4.03
CA ALA A 244 6.34 -9.70 2.82
C ALA A 244 7.50 -8.69 2.83
N TYR A 245 7.75 -8.02 3.97
CA TYR A 245 8.89 -7.11 4.12
C TYR A 245 10.22 -7.84 3.88
N GLY A 246 10.34 -9.09 4.39
CA GLY A 246 11.49 -9.94 4.12
C GLY A 246 11.66 -10.33 2.65
N ILE A 247 10.57 -10.60 1.93
CA ILE A 247 10.59 -11.00 0.52
C ILE A 247 10.92 -9.81 -0.39
N VAL A 248 10.27 -8.66 -0.20
CA VAL A 248 10.48 -7.46 -1.00
C VAL A 248 11.92 -6.96 -0.86
N LYS A 249 12.44 -6.89 0.37
CA LYS A 249 13.84 -6.52 0.63
C LYS A 249 14.84 -7.46 -0.04
N LYS A 250 14.58 -8.78 -0.04
CA LYS A 250 15.43 -9.76 -0.74
C LYS A 250 15.37 -9.61 -2.26
N ALA A 251 14.19 -9.31 -2.81
CA ALA A 251 14.00 -9.11 -4.24
C ALA A 251 14.75 -7.86 -4.75
N ALA A 252 14.68 -6.74 -4.01
CA ALA A 252 15.41 -5.51 -4.30
C ALA A 252 16.94 -5.69 -4.16
N GLY A 253 17.39 -6.34 -3.08
CA GLY A 253 18.82 -6.60 -2.85
C GLY A 253 19.47 -7.55 -3.88
N SER A 254 18.71 -8.51 -4.42
CA SER A 254 19.19 -9.47 -5.43
C SER A 254 19.42 -8.82 -6.79
N LYS A 255 18.55 -7.89 -7.21
CA LYS A 255 18.69 -7.19 -8.50
C LYS A 255 19.74 -6.10 -8.47
N SER A 256 19.88 -5.36 -7.37
CA SER A 256 21.00 -4.42 -7.18
C SER A 256 22.36 -5.12 -7.32
N LYS A 257 22.54 -6.30 -6.69
CA LYS A 257 23.77 -7.11 -6.86
C LYS A 257 24.00 -7.56 -8.29
N LYS A 258 22.95 -7.91 -9.05
CA LYS A 258 23.06 -8.29 -10.47
C LYS A 258 23.41 -7.09 -11.37
N ALA A 259 22.86 -5.91 -11.08
CA ALA A 259 23.17 -4.68 -11.83
C ALA A 259 24.65 -4.28 -11.65
N VAL A 260 25.12 -4.28 -10.40
CA VAL A 260 26.53 -3.98 -10.07
C VAL A 260 27.48 -5.02 -10.68
N ALA A 261 27.14 -6.31 -10.59
CA ALA A 261 27.95 -7.36 -11.23
C ALA A 261 28.00 -7.22 -12.77
N GLY A 262 26.90 -6.78 -13.39
CA GLY A 262 26.83 -6.49 -14.82
C GLY A 262 27.70 -5.31 -15.25
N GLU A 263 27.74 -4.23 -14.47
CA GLU A 263 28.61 -3.08 -14.72
C GLU A 263 30.08 -3.41 -14.54
N VAL A 264 30.44 -4.11 -13.45
CA VAL A 264 31.82 -4.54 -13.19
C VAL A 264 32.33 -5.45 -14.31
N SER A 265 31.49 -6.38 -14.80
CA SER A 265 31.83 -7.24 -15.93
C SER A 265 32.03 -6.45 -17.23
N ARG A 266 31.16 -5.48 -17.53
CA ARG A 266 31.31 -4.59 -18.70
C ARG A 266 32.57 -3.74 -18.61
N GLN A 267 32.89 -3.17 -17.45
CA GLN A 267 34.08 -2.36 -17.24
C GLN A 267 35.36 -3.19 -17.42
N LYS A 268 35.39 -4.39 -16.85
CA LYS A 268 36.51 -5.33 -17.02
C LYS A 268 36.70 -5.71 -18.50
N SER A 269 35.61 -5.97 -19.22
CA SER A 269 35.67 -6.28 -20.67
C SER A 269 36.18 -5.12 -21.53
N ARG A 270 35.92 -3.87 -21.13
CA ARG A 270 36.43 -2.67 -21.82
C ARG A 270 37.92 -2.50 -21.60
N LEU A 271 38.38 -2.60 -20.35
CA LEU A 271 39.80 -2.58 -19.99
C LEU A 271 40.59 -3.66 -20.75
N THR A 272 40.11 -4.90 -20.78
CA THR A 272 40.79 -5.98 -21.52
C THR A 272 40.83 -5.74 -23.04
N ARG A 273 39.83 -5.03 -23.60
CA ARG A 273 39.84 -4.66 -25.02
C ARG A 273 40.82 -3.53 -25.32
N GLU A 274 40.95 -2.56 -24.42
CA GLU A 274 41.92 -1.46 -24.53
C GLU A 274 43.36 -1.98 -24.41
N GLU A 275 43.66 -2.80 -23.40
CA GLU A 275 44.99 -3.44 -23.26
C GLU A 275 45.40 -4.25 -24.50
N ARG A 276 44.44 -4.97 -25.12
CA ARG A 276 44.68 -5.71 -26.36
C ARG A 276 44.95 -4.80 -27.55
N ARG A 277 44.36 -3.60 -27.58
CA ARG A 277 44.60 -2.58 -28.59
C ARG A 277 45.99 -1.98 -28.42
N GLU A 278 46.35 -1.58 -27.21
CA GLU A 278 47.67 -1.02 -26.91
C GLU A 278 48.79 -2.02 -27.23
N ARG A 279 48.65 -3.29 -26.86
CA ARG A 279 49.62 -4.36 -27.23
C ARG A 279 49.71 -4.62 -28.73
N ARG A 280 48.68 -4.28 -29.52
CA ARG A 280 48.75 -4.36 -30.99
C ARG A 280 49.49 -3.16 -31.54
N GLU A 281 49.15 -1.96 -31.09
CA GLU A 281 49.81 -0.72 -31.51
C GLU A 281 51.30 -0.73 -31.16
N GLN A 282 51.66 -1.21 -29.98
CA GLN A 282 53.05 -1.32 -29.54
C GLN A 282 53.85 -2.29 -30.42
N ARG A 283 53.26 -3.45 -30.77
CA ARG A 283 53.88 -4.39 -31.72
C ARG A 283 54.02 -3.82 -33.12
N THR A 284 53.06 -3.01 -33.59
CA THR A 284 53.17 -2.33 -34.88
C THR A 284 54.30 -1.29 -34.85
N ARG A 285 54.41 -0.48 -33.80
CA ARG A 285 55.49 0.50 -33.64
C ARG A 285 56.87 -0.15 -33.52
N GLU A 286 56.97 -1.26 -32.78
CA GLU A 286 58.21 -2.03 -32.70
C GLU A 286 58.61 -2.58 -34.08
N ALA A 287 57.65 -3.14 -34.84
CA ALA A 287 57.91 -3.63 -36.19
C ALA A 287 58.37 -2.51 -37.14
N GLU A 288 57.72 -1.34 -37.11
CA GLU A 288 58.12 -0.17 -37.90
C GLU A 288 59.53 0.32 -37.53
N TYR A 289 59.90 0.32 -36.24
CA TYR A 289 61.22 0.72 -35.78
C TYR A 289 62.34 -0.24 -36.25
N TYR A 290 62.12 -1.55 -36.19
CA TYR A 290 63.08 -2.54 -36.70
C TYR A 290 63.20 -2.50 -38.23
N GLU A 291 62.10 -2.22 -38.93
CA GLU A 291 62.10 -2.03 -40.38
C GLU A 291 62.88 -0.77 -40.79
N GLU A 292 62.79 0.32 -40.02
CA GLU A 292 63.56 1.56 -40.24
C GLU A 292 65.07 1.38 -39.97
N LEU A 293 65.45 0.55 -38.99
CA LEU A 293 66.85 0.22 -38.67
C LEU A 293 67.53 -0.69 -39.71
N GLN A 294 66.76 -1.48 -40.46
CA GLN A 294 67.29 -2.40 -41.49
C GLN A 294 67.37 -1.76 -42.89
N MET A 295 66.94 -0.49 -43.05
CA MET A 295 67.07 0.20 -44.34
C MET A 295 68.51 0.69 -44.57
N PRO A 296 69.17 0.30 -45.66
CA PRO A 296 70.47 0.85 -46.03
C PRO A 296 70.34 2.36 -46.31
N GLU A 297 71.37 3.12 -45.91
CA GLU A 297 71.43 4.60 -45.83
C GLU A 297 71.11 5.34 -47.15
N ASN A 298 70.96 4.64 -48.27
CA ASN A 298 70.73 5.21 -49.59
C ASN A 298 69.26 5.19 -50.08
N ILE A 299 68.29 4.88 -49.22
CA ILE A 299 66.86 4.97 -49.56
C ILE A 299 66.07 5.67 -48.43
N LYS A 300 66.39 6.94 -48.13
CA LYS A 300 65.48 7.82 -47.40
C LYS A 300 64.68 8.69 -48.38
N VAL A 301 63.75 8.06 -49.11
CA VAL A 301 62.71 8.80 -49.84
C VAL A 301 61.52 9.01 -48.92
N ARG A 302 61.35 10.27 -48.52
CA ARG A 302 60.25 10.82 -47.71
C ARG A 302 58.90 10.50 -48.35
N THR A 303 58.20 9.48 -47.86
CA THR A 303 56.77 9.27 -48.16
C THR A 303 55.94 9.68 -46.96
N SER A 304 55.53 10.94 -46.95
CA SER A 304 54.43 11.43 -46.11
C SER A 304 53.13 10.77 -46.59
N ARG A 305 52.76 9.62 -46.01
CA ARG A 305 51.42 9.03 -46.19
C ARG A 305 50.53 9.41 -45.01
N ASN A 306 49.79 10.49 -45.21
CA ASN A 306 48.68 10.95 -44.39
C ASN A 306 47.56 9.89 -44.36
N PRO A 307 47.15 9.33 -43.21
CA PRO A 307 45.96 8.49 -43.16
C PRO A 307 44.70 9.38 -43.07
N ARG A 308 44.19 9.80 -44.25
CA ARG A 308 42.83 10.31 -44.37
C ARG A 308 41.85 9.20 -43.96
N ARG A 309 41.19 9.38 -42.81
CA ARG A 309 39.91 8.72 -42.48
C ARG A 309 38.86 9.17 -43.49
N THR A 310 38.50 8.30 -44.42
CA THR A 310 37.26 8.42 -45.21
C THR A 310 36.09 7.94 -44.36
N ARG A 311 35.23 8.89 -43.96
CA ARG A 311 33.88 8.62 -43.45
C ARG A 311 32.93 8.63 -44.65
N PRO A 312 32.07 7.62 -44.87
CA PRO A 312 31.07 7.72 -45.92
C PRO A 312 29.90 8.58 -45.43
N GLU A 313 29.66 9.69 -46.12
CA GLU A 313 28.38 10.39 -46.16
C GLU A 313 27.35 9.51 -46.87
N ARG A 314 26.18 9.34 -46.24
CA ARG A 314 24.98 8.85 -46.91
C ARG A 314 23.97 10.00 -46.88
N VAL A 315 23.74 10.59 -48.04
CA VAL A 315 22.70 11.58 -48.30
C VAL A 315 21.36 10.85 -48.41
N SER A 316 20.32 11.36 -47.76
CA SER A 316 18.94 11.28 -48.26
C SER A 316 18.20 12.55 -47.84
N SER A 317 17.63 13.18 -48.84
CA SER A 317 16.97 14.46 -48.93
C SER A 317 15.61 14.54 -48.23
N THR A 318 15.13 15.80 -48.13
CA THR A 318 13.74 16.33 -48.21
C THR A 318 13.47 17.24 -46.99
N ILE A 319 13.68 18.56 -47.08
CA ILE A 319 12.67 19.59 -47.43
C ILE A 319 11.52 19.52 -46.39
N ASP A 320 11.26 20.50 -45.52
CA ASP A 320 10.94 21.89 -45.87
C ASP A 320 10.90 22.85 -44.67
N MET A 321 11.22 24.11 -44.99
CA MET A 321 10.76 25.41 -44.45
C MET A 321 10.65 25.68 -42.92
N ARG A 322 11.44 26.62 -42.37
CA ARG A 322 11.17 28.09 -42.28
C ARG A 322 10.28 28.39 -41.06
N VAL A 323 10.67 29.14 -40.04
CA VAL A 323 10.82 30.61 -39.94
C VAL A 323 11.42 30.81 -38.53
N LYS A 324 12.65 31.32 -38.38
CA LYS A 324 13.02 32.73 -38.17
C LYS A 324 12.39 33.38 -36.91
N ALA A 325 13.25 34.01 -36.12
CA ALA A 325 12.94 35.06 -35.13
C ALA A 325 12.26 34.52 -33.86
N THR A 326 12.58 34.93 -32.63
CA THR A 326 13.37 36.04 -32.07
C THR A 326 13.38 35.73 -30.56
N GLU A 327 14.50 35.90 -29.88
CA GLU A 327 14.70 37.05 -28.97
C GLU A 327 13.89 36.90 -27.67
N GLU A 328 14.67 36.83 -26.58
CA GLU A 328 14.41 37.50 -25.30
C GLU A 328 12.98 37.91 -24.98
N VAL A 329 12.52 37.58 -23.77
CA VAL A 329 12.10 38.61 -22.81
C VAL A 329 11.76 37.96 -21.47
N ASP A 330 12.49 38.45 -20.49
CA ASP A 330 12.31 38.42 -19.05
C ASP A 330 10.98 39.07 -18.66
N ILE A 331 10.03 38.38 -18.00
CA ILE A 331 8.89 39.02 -17.33
C ILE A 331 8.58 38.32 -16.01
N SER A 332 9.09 38.96 -14.95
CA SER A 332 8.43 39.36 -13.71
C SER A 332 7.04 38.79 -13.40
N ILE A 333 6.95 38.18 -12.23
CA ILE A 333 5.72 37.95 -11.46
C ILE A 333 5.22 39.30 -10.94
N GLN A 334 4.08 39.79 -11.44
CA GLN A 334 3.13 40.62 -10.69
C GLN A 334 1.85 40.84 -11.51
N ASP A 335 0.73 40.92 -10.79
CA ASP A 335 -0.61 41.34 -11.23
C ASP A 335 -1.50 40.30 -11.93
N LEU A 336 -2.21 39.51 -11.11
CA LEU A 336 -3.56 39.02 -11.39
C LEU A 336 -4.41 39.16 -10.12
N THR A 337 -4.61 40.41 -9.73
CA THR A 337 -5.78 40.90 -9.01
C THR A 337 -6.62 41.70 -10.01
N ASP A 338 -7.94 41.54 -9.91
CA ASP A 338 -9.01 42.27 -10.62
C ASP A 338 -9.45 41.69 -11.97
N LEU A 339 -10.32 40.67 -11.90
CA LEU A 339 -11.56 40.58 -12.68
C LEU A 339 -12.57 39.62 -12.03
#